data_AF-A0A2R6PNC6-F1
#
_entry.id   AF-A0A2R6PNC6-F1
#
_cell.length_a   1.000
_cell.length_b   1.000
_cell.length_c   1.000
_cell.angle_alpha   90.00
_cell.angle_beta   90.00
_cell.angle_gamma   90.00
#
_symmetry.space_group_name_H-M   'P 1'
#
loop_
_entity.id
_entity.type
_entity.pdbx_description
1 polymer ?
#
loop_
_entity_poly.entity_id
_entity_poly.type
_entity_poly.pdbx_seq_one_letter_code
_entity_poly.pdbx_strand_id
1 'polypeptide(L)'
;MTAAFNPAAVLLHSFAAGVMTYAWTELDNLPNSEWITKQKGGHFQFLTIQGLLVAWLTMSLSLLLAVVISTIYWGLIIFMPHLILPPASPGETEPSSSSEASDLVRIPFALDLAMHALPGTALLLDFFLFEEKYPKSYARYGGAVVAITAATWYACWVEYCASHNGLCGFRYIVMQHETY
;
A
#
# COMPACT_ATOMS: atom_id res chain seq x y z
N MET A 1 17.55 -6.74 1.49
CA MET A 1 16.39 -5.81 1.51
C MET A 1 15.18 -6.61 1.98
N THR A 2 14.85 -6.60 3.27
CA THR A 2 13.67 -7.33 3.79
C THR A 2 13.01 -6.47 4.87
N ALA A 3 11.85 -5.90 4.54
CA ALA A 3 11.07 -4.97 5.37
C ALA A 3 10.44 -5.65 6.61
N ALA A 4 10.63 -5.14 7.82
CA ALA A 4 9.97 -5.72 8.98
C ALA A 4 8.54 -5.23 9.20
N PHE A 5 7.82 -6.05 9.96
CA PHE A 5 6.47 -5.83 10.42
C PHE A 5 6.37 -4.61 11.35
N ASN A 6 5.72 -3.55 10.88
CA ASN A 6 5.35 -2.42 11.71
C ASN A 6 3.85 -2.54 12.06
N PRO A 7 3.47 -2.92 13.30
CA PRO A 7 2.08 -3.12 13.66
C PRO A 7 1.26 -1.83 13.56
N ALA A 8 1.86 -0.66 13.82
CA ALA A 8 1.17 0.63 13.68
C ALA A 8 0.89 0.97 12.20
N ALA A 9 1.85 0.72 11.31
CA ALA A 9 1.64 0.91 9.87
C ALA A 9 0.62 -0.09 9.31
N VAL A 10 0.67 -1.34 9.76
CA VAL A 10 -0.32 -2.36 9.40
C VAL A 10 -1.71 -1.93 9.87
N LEU A 11 -1.87 -1.50 11.13
CA LEU A 11 -3.15 -1.00 11.64
C LEU A 11 -3.65 0.21 10.86
N LEU A 12 -2.77 1.18 10.57
CA LEU A 12 -3.13 2.38 9.82
C LEU A 12 -3.57 2.06 8.39
N HIS A 13 -2.78 1.25 7.67
CA HIS A 13 -3.11 0.83 6.30
C HIS A 13 -4.36 -0.07 6.27
N SER A 14 -4.54 -0.95 7.27
CA SER A 14 -5.75 -1.78 7.40
C SER A 14 -6.98 -0.93 7.65
N PHE A 15 -6.88 0.05 8.55
CA PHE A 15 -7.97 0.98 8.86
C PHE A 15 -8.34 1.83 7.64
N ALA A 16 -7.35 2.39 6.95
CA ALA A 16 -7.56 3.15 5.73
C ALA A 16 -8.22 2.30 4.63
N ALA A 17 -7.70 1.10 4.37
CA ALA A 17 -8.30 0.17 3.40
C ALA A 17 -9.72 -0.25 3.81
N GLY A 18 -9.98 -0.44 5.10
CA GLY A 18 -11.30 -0.74 5.64
C GLY A 18 -12.32 0.38 5.42
N VAL A 19 -11.95 1.62 5.74
CA VAL A 19 -12.81 2.80 5.50
C VAL A 19 -13.08 2.99 4.00
N MET A 20 -12.08 2.80 3.15
CA MET A 20 -12.24 2.89 1.70
C MET A 20 -13.17 1.79 1.14
N THR A 21 -13.07 0.57 1.68
CA THR A 21 -13.97 -0.54 1.32
C THR A 21 -15.40 -0.25 1.76
N TYR A 22 -15.58 0.29 2.97
CA TYR A 22 -16.89 0.71 3.46
C TYR A 22 -17.51 1.81 2.58
N ALA A 23 -16.74 2.83 2.22
CA ALA A 23 -17.19 3.88 1.32
C ALA A 23 -17.61 3.34 -0.05
N TRP A 24 -16.94 2.30 -0.55
CA TRP A 24 -17.34 1.63 -1.79
C TRP A 24 -18.70 0.92 -1.66
N THR A 25 -18.93 0.21 -0.57
CA THR A 25 -20.21 -0.50 -0.34
C THR A 25 -21.40 0.45 -0.17
N GLU A 26 -21.17 1.67 0.32
CA GLU A 26 -22.21 2.67 0.47
C GLU A 26 -22.63 3.35 -0.85
N LEU A 27 -21.87 3.15 -1.95
CA LEU A 27 -22.22 3.74 -3.25
C LEU A 27 -23.57 3.23 -3.78
N ASP A 28 -23.89 1.97 -3.52
CA ASP A 28 -25.14 1.34 -3.99
C ASP A 28 -26.36 1.86 -3.23
N ASN A 29 -26.18 2.38 -2.00
CA ASN A 29 -27.26 2.93 -1.18
C ASN A 29 -27.63 4.38 -1.54
N LEU A 30 -26.91 5.01 -2.47
CA LEU A 30 -27.19 6.38 -2.89
C LEU A 30 -28.51 6.46 -3.69
N PRO A 31 -29.34 7.51 -3.51
CA PRO A 31 -30.60 7.66 -4.22
C PRO A 31 -30.48 7.61 -5.76
N ASN A 32 -29.32 7.99 -6.28
CA ASN A 32 -29.04 8.07 -7.72
C ASN A 32 -28.23 6.86 -8.24
N SER A 33 -27.91 5.87 -7.40
CA SER A 33 -27.05 4.73 -7.76
C SER A 33 -27.64 3.95 -8.94
N GLU A 34 -28.94 3.66 -8.91
CA GLU A 34 -29.61 2.91 -9.98
C GLU A 34 -29.47 3.60 -11.35
N TRP A 35 -29.56 4.92 -11.38
CA TRP A 35 -29.38 5.69 -12.61
C TRP A 35 -27.92 5.72 -13.06
N ILE A 36 -26.98 5.94 -12.13
CA ILE A 36 -25.54 5.98 -12.41
C ILE A 36 -25.05 4.63 -12.96
N THR A 37 -25.42 3.52 -12.31
CA THR A 37 -24.95 2.18 -12.67
C THR A 37 -25.49 1.69 -14.03
N LYS A 38 -26.63 2.22 -14.48
CA LYS A 38 -27.16 1.98 -15.84
C LYS A 38 -26.32 2.64 -16.94
N GLN A 39 -25.50 3.64 -16.61
CA GLN A 39 -24.67 4.33 -17.57
C GLN A 39 -23.34 3.59 -17.81
N LYS A 40 -22.79 3.72 -19.03
CA LYS A 40 -21.43 3.26 -19.35
C LYS A 40 -20.43 3.91 -18.41
N GLY A 41 -19.68 3.08 -17.68
CA GLY A 41 -18.70 3.54 -16.69
C GLY A 41 -19.24 3.61 -15.25
N GLY A 42 -20.56 3.58 -15.03
CA GLY A 42 -21.14 3.56 -13.68
C GLY A 42 -20.54 4.61 -12.75
N HIS A 43 -20.21 4.19 -11.53
CA HIS A 43 -19.52 5.05 -10.54
C HIS A 43 -18.08 5.42 -10.95
N PHE A 44 -17.44 4.72 -11.89
CA PHE A 44 -16.08 5.05 -12.37
C PHE A 44 -16.04 6.26 -13.30
N GLN A 45 -17.17 6.91 -13.58
CA GLN A 45 -17.19 8.21 -14.27
C GLN A 45 -16.61 9.33 -13.39
N PHE A 46 -16.66 9.18 -12.06
CA PHE A 46 -16.16 10.18 -11.13
C PHE A 46 -14.67 10.00 -10.85
N LEU A 47 -13.88 11.06 -11.04
CA LEU A 47 -12.45 11.07 -10.73
C LEU A 47 -12.16 10.63 -9.29
N THR A 48 -13.02 11.02 -8.35
CA THR A 48 -12.88 10.67 -6.93
C THR A 48 -12.99 9.17 -6.67
N ILE A 49 -13.82 8.45 -7.43
CA ILE A 49 -13.99 7.00 -7.33
C ILE A 49 -12.78 6.26 -7.93
N GLN A 50 -12.21 6.78 -9.02
CA GLN A 50 -10.95 6.27 -9.55
C GLN A 50 -9.78 6.51 -8.58
N GLY A 51 -9.72 7.69 -7.98
CA GLY A 51 -8.73 8.01 -6.93
C GLY A 51 -8.87 7.11 -5.70
N LEU A 52 -10.10 6.83 -5.27
CA LEU A 52 -10.39 5.89 -4.19
C LEU A 52 -9.85 4.49 -4.49
N LEU A 53 -10.08 3.98 -5.71
CA LEU A 53 -9.58 2.66 -6.13
C LEU A 53 -8.05 2.61 -6.12
N VAL A 54 -7.38 3.63 -6.67
CA VAL A 54 -5.91 3.69 -6.70
C VAL A 54 -5.34 3.74 -5.28
N ALA A 55 -5.92 4.57 -4.41
CA ALA A 55 -5.51 4.66 -3.00
C ALA A 55 -5.70 3.32 -2.27
N TRP A 56 -6.85 2.67 -2.47
CA TRP A 56 -7.14 1.36 -1.90
C TRP A 56 -6.14 0.29 -2.36
N LEU A 57 -5.78 0.27 -3.65
CA LEU A 57 -4.78 -0.65 -4.20
C LEU A 57 -3.40 -0.40 -3.57
N THR A 58 -2.97 0.85 -3.47
CA THR A 58 -1.66 1.18 -2.85
C THR A 58 -1.59 0.78 -1.38
N MET A 59 -2.65 1.00 -0.61
CA MET A 59 -2.70 0.60 0.81
C MET A 59 -2.71 -0.92 0.97
N SER A 60 -3.46 -1.62 0.12
CA SER A 60 -3.52 -3.08 0.12
C SER A 60 -2.18 -3.73 -0.26
N LEU A 61 -1.50 -3.19 -1.29
CA LEU A 61 -0.18 -3.69 -1.70
C LEU A 61 0.89 -3.47 -0.62
N SER A 62 0.88 -2.31 0.04
CA SER A 62 1.77 -2.04 1.18
C SER A 62 1.56 -3.04 2.31
N LEU A 63 0.29 -3.37 2.60
CA LEU A 63 -0.07 -4.34 3.63
C LEU A 63 0.36 -5.76 3.27
N LEU A 64 0.15 -6.19 2.02
CA LEU A 64 0.59 -7.51 1.54
C LEU A 64 2.11 -7.67 1.67
N LEU A 65 2.89 -6.66 1.27
CA LEU A 65 4.34 -6.70 1.37
C LEU A 65 4.81 -6.80 2.83
N ALA A 66 4.21 -6.03 3.74
CA ALA A 66 4.55 -6.05 5.16
C ALA A 66 4.23 -7.39 5.84
N VAL A 67 3.11 -8.02 5.48
CA VAL A 67 2.72 -9.34 6.00
C VAL A 67 3.63 -10.44 5.48
N VAL A 68 3.95 -10.44 4.18
CA VAL A 68 4.82 -11.47 3.57
C VAL A 68 6.19 -11.50 4.23
N ILE A 69 6.82 -10.35 4.44
CA ILE A 69 8.19 -10.33 4.97
C ILE A 69 8.22 -10.67 6.47
N SER A 70 7.21 -10.20 7.22
CA SER A 70 7.03 -10.59 8.63
C SER A 70 6.89 -12.10 8.80
N THR A 71 5.99 -12.71 8.02
CA THR A 71 5.64 -14.11 8.17
C THR A 71 6.78 -15.03 7.76
N ILE A 72 7.52 -14.69 6.70
CA ILE A 72 8.72 -15.45 6.30
C ILE A 72 9.79 -15.40 7.39
N TYR A 73 10.08 -14.21 7.94
CA TYR A 73 11.11 -14.05 8.96
C TYR A 73 10.79 -14.82 10.26
N TRP A 74 9.63 -14.55 10.85
CA TRP A 74 9.22 -15.21 12.09
C TRP A 74 8.95 -16.70 11.90
N GLY A 75 8.44 -17.10 10.73
CA GLY A 75 8.26 -18.50 10.37
C GLY A 75 9.59 -19.27 10.34
N LEU A 76 10.64 -18.70 9.75
CA LEU A 76 11.96 -19.32 9.70
C LEU A 76 12.60 -19.42 11.09
N ILE A 77 12.48 -18.39 11.94
CA ILE A 77 12.98 -18.41 13.32
C ILE A 77 12.29 -19.49 14.18
N ILE A 78 10.97 -19.67 14.05
CA ILE A 78 10.20 -20.57 14.92
C ILE A 78 10.31 -22.03 14.46
N PHE A 79 10.19 -22.29 13.15
CA PHE A 79 10.07 -23.65 12.64
C PHE A 79 11.39 -24.25 12.15
N MET A 80 12.29 -23.44 11.59
CA MET A 80 13.54 -23.92 10.98
C MET A 80 14.73 -23.00 11.29
N PRO A 81 15.06 -22.79 12.59
CA PRO A 81 16.08 -21.83 13.01
C PRO A 81 17.48 -22.15 12.46
N HIS A 82 17.76 -23.42 12.14
CA HIS A 82 19.04 -23.87 11.57
C HIS A 82 19.31 -23.40 10.14
N LEU A 83 18.31 -22.91 9.41
CA LEU A 83 18.49 -22.32 8.07
C LEU A 83 18.84 -20.83 8.11
N ILE A 84 18.56 -20.14 9.21
CA ILE A 84 18.74 -18.69 9.34
C ILE A 84 19.82 -18.31 10.35
N LEU A 85 20.04 -19.12 11.38
CA LEU A 85 21.09 -18.92 12.37
C LEU A 85 22.34 -19.72 11.99
N PRO A 86 23.53 -19.08 11.94
CA PRO A 86 24.76 -19.81 11.71
C PRO A 86 25.04 -20.76 12.89
N PRO A 87 25.56 -21.98 12.63
CA PRO A 87 26.08 -22.83 13.69
C PRO A 87 27.25 -22.11 14.39
N ALA A 88 27.35 -22.20 15.72
CA ALA A 88 28.53 -21.74 16.44
C ALA A 88 29.78 -22.41 15.83
N SER A 89 30.77 -21.61 15.42
CA SER A 89 31.91 -22.03 14.60
C SER A 89 32.69 -23.25 15.18
N PRO A 90 33.27 -24.12 14.32
CA PRO A 90 33.93 -25.39 14.71
C PRO A 90 35.38 -25.19 15.16
N GLY A 91 35.61 -24.38 16.21
CA GLY A 91 36.96 -23.96 16.63
C GLY A 91 37.39 -24.30 18.06
N GLU A 92 36.51 -24.70 18.97
CA GLU A 92 36.89 -25.05 20.35
C GLU A 92 36.58 -26.52 20.63
N THR A 93 37.59 -27.33 20.33
CA THR A 93 37.72 -28.72 20.76
C THR A 93 37.91 -28.75 22.28
N GLU A 94 36.84 -28.70 23.07
CA GLU A 94 36.83 -29.29 24.41
C GLU A 94 35.84 -30.46 24.42
N PRO A 95 36.30 -31.71 24.64
CA PRO A 95 35.42 -32.86 24.70
C PRO A 95 34.72 -32.85 26.07
N SER A 96 33.65 -32.07 26.21
CA SER A 96 32.79 -32.17 27.39
C SER A 96 31.63 -33.12 27.09
N SER A 97 31.73 -34.28 27.72
CA SER A 97 30.78 -35.38 27.67
C SER A 97 29.45 -34.99 28.33
N SER A 98 28.62 -34.21 27.62
CA SER A 98 27.22 -33.99 28.00
C SER A 98 26.37 -33.83 26.75
N SER A 99 25.38 -34.70 26.63
CA SER A 99 24.32 -34.68 25.63
C SER A 99 23.40 -33.48 25.84
N GLU A 100 23.76 -32.29 25.35
CA GLU A 100 22.82 -31.18 25.18
C GLU A 100 23.07 -30.46 23.85
N ALA A 101 21.97 -30.03 23.26
CA ALA A 101 21.81 -29.67 21.86
C ALA A 101 22.75 -28.55 21.40
N SER A 102 23.22 -28.68 20.16
CA SER A 102 23.98 -27.68 19.40
C SER A 102 23.50 -26.24 19.65
N ASP A 103 24.36 -25.42 20.25
CA ASP A 103 24.05 -24.04 20.64
C ASP A 103 24.01 -23.13 19.39
N LEU A 104 22.79 -22.82 18.93
CA LEU A 104 22.54 -21.89 17.83
C LEU A 104 22.73 -20.47 18.35
N VAL A 105 23.71 -19.74 17.80
CA VAL A 105 23.98 -18.35 18.21
C VAL A 105 22.80 -17.47 17.85
N ARG A 106 22.00 -17.09 18.86
CA ARG A 106 20.91 -16.14 18.70
C ARG A 106 21.45 -14.72 18.73
N ILE A 107 21.00 -13.94 17.77
CA ILE A 107 21.31 -12.52 17.69
C ILE A 107 20.67 -11.80 18.89
N PRO A 108 21.38 -10.91 19.60
CA PRO A 108 20.80 -10.18 20.73
C PRO A 108 19.58 -9.37 20.28
N PHE A 109 18.51 -9.40 21.08
CA PHE A 109 17.21 -8.81 20.76
C PHE A 109 17.29 -7.34 20.28
N ALA A 110 18.20 -6.54 20.85
CA ALA A 110 18.41 -5.16 20.41
C ALA A 110 18.98 -5.07 18.98
N LEU A 111 19.87 -5.99 18.60
CA LEU A 111 20.41 -6.09 17.24
C LEU A 111 19.35 -6.62 16.27
N ASP A 112 18.51 -7.55 16.72
CA ASP A 112 17.38 -8.06 15.96
C ASP A 112 16.34 -6.95 15.68
N LEU A 113 16.01 -6.16 16.71
CA LEU A 113 15.17 -4.97 16.59
C LEU A 113 15.79 -3.93 15.65
N ALA A 114 17.10 -3.71 15.74
CA ALA A 114 17.84 -2.79 14.86
C ALA A 114 17.90 -3.28 13.41
N MET A 115 17.82 -4.59 13.17
CA MET A 115 17.82 -5.16 11.82
C MET A 115 16.42 -5.17 11.19
N HIS A 116 15.37 -5.07 12.01
CA HIS A 116 13.98 -5.21 11.57
C HIS A 116 13.18 -3.91 11.69
N ALA A 117 13.11 -3.28 12.85
CA ALA A 117 12.35 -2.03 13.04
C ALA A 117 13.04 -0.82 12.41
N LEU A 118 14.39 -0.82 12.41
CA LEU A 118 15.21 0.31 12.00
C LEU A 118 15.12 0.64 10.50
N PRO A 119 14.99 -0.31 9.55
CA PRO A 119 14.71 0.00 8.14
C PRO A 119 13.39 0.74 7.92
N GLY A 120 12.33 0.37 8.65
CA GLY A 120 11.02 1.00 8.54
C GLY A 120 10.97 2.38 9.20
N THR A 121 11.58 2.53 10.38
CA THR A 121 11.75 3.85 11.00
C THR A 121 12.72 4.72 10.23
N ALA A 122 13.77 4.15 9.63
CA ALA A 122 14.68 4.86 8.75
C ALA A 122 13.94 5.36 7.51
N LEU A 123 13.05 4.60 6.87
CA LEU A 123 12.24 5.12 5.75
C LEU A 123 11.24 6.20 6.17
N LEU A 124 10.66 6.07 7.37
CA LEU A 124 9.78 7.10 7.94
C LEU A 124 10.55 8.38 8.28
N LEU A 125 11.72 8.24 8.89
CA LEU A 125 12.61 9.35 9.22
C LEU A 125 13.29 9.92 7.98
N ASP A 126 13.57 9.11 6.97
CA ASP A 126 14.06 9.53 5.66
C ASP A 126 12.97 10.40 5.03
N PHE A 127 11.74 9.90 4.90
CA PHE A 127 10.59 10.69 4.41
C PHE A 127 10.38 12.02 5.16
N PHE A 128 10.50 12.04 6.50
CA PHE A 128 10.21 13.23 7.32
C PHE A 128 11.39 14.18 7.54
N LEU A 129 12.63 13.68 7.61
CA LEU A 129 13.82 14.46 7.99
C LEU A 129 14.83 14.63 6.86
N PHE A 130 14.92 13.65 5.94
CA PHE A 130 16.00 13.57 4.95
C PHE A 130 15.55 13.46 3.50
N GLU A 131 14.24 13.36 3.22
CA GLU A 131 13.68 13.44 1.89
C GLU A 131 14.14 14.78 1.34
N GLU A 132 15.15 14.73 0.47
CA GLU A 132 15.60 15.91 -0.22
C GLU A 132 14.36 16.46 -0.90
N LYS A 133 14.01 17.69 -0.55
CA LYS A 133 12.93 18.42 -1.24
C LYS A 133 13.15 18.20 -2.72
N TYR A 134 12.25 17.42 -3.33
CA TYR A 134 12.36 17.05 -4.73
C TYR A 134 12.84 18.27 -5.49
N PRO A 135 14.00 18.20 -6.19
CA PRO A 135 14.56 19.37 -6.83
C PRO A 135 13.45 20.03 -7.63
N LYS A 136 13.25 21.34 -7.42
CA LYS A 136 11.99 22.01 -7.82
C LYS A 136 11.64 21.76 -9.29
N SER A 137 12.64 21.52 -10.14
CA SER A 137 12.46 21.05 -11.52
C SER A 137 11.80 19.67 -11.59
N TYR A 138 12.35 18.64 -10.97
CA TYR A 138 11.81 17.28 -11.01
C TYR A 138 10.45 17.15 -10.30
N ALA A 139 10.23 17.87 -9.19
CA ALA A 139 8.90 17.95 -8.58
C ALA A 139 7.88 18.61 -9.52
N ARG A 140 8.27 19.70 -10.20
CA ARG A 140 7.40 20.41 -11.15
C ARG A 140 7.14 19.59 -12.40
N TYR A 141 8.17 19.04 -13.03
CA TYR A 141 8.05 18.27 -14.26
C TYR A 141 7.45 16.90 -14.01
N GLY A 142 7.90 16.16 -12.99
CA GLY A 142 7.34 14.87 -12.63
C GLY A 142 5.87 14.99 -12.19
N GLY A 143 5.59 15.94 -11.29
CA GLY A 143 4.23 16.26 -10.89
C GLY A 143 3.35 16.70 -12.07
N ALA A 144 3.86 17.56 -12.95
CA ALA A 144 3.13 17.98 -14.15
C ALA A 144 2.90 16.84 -15.13
N VAL A 145 3.89 15.98 -15.37
CA VAL A 145 3.75 14.84 -16.29
C VAL A 145 2.72 13.85 -15.75
N VAL A 146 2.78 13.51 -14.46
CA VAL A 146 1.79 12.62 -13.83
C VAL A 146 0.40 13.26 -13.87
N ALA A 147 0.28 14.55 -13.55
CA ALA A 147 -0.99 15.27 -13.57
C ALA A 147 -1.57 15.36 -14.98
N ILE A 148 -0.76 15.70 -15.99
CA ILE A 148 -1.19 15.76 -17.40
C ILE A 148 -1.62 14.38 -17.87
N THR A 149 -0.81 13.35 -17.60
CA THR A 149 -1.12 11.97 -18.02
C THR A 149 -2.42 11.49 -17.37
N ALA A 150 -2.60 11.70 -16.07
CA ALA A 150 -3.82 11.34 -15.36
C ALA A 150 -5.04 12.16 -15.85
N ALA A 151 -4.85 13.45 -16.12
CA ALA A 151 -5.89 14.33 -16.63
C ALA A 151 -6.32 13.94 -18.06
N THR A 152 -5.37 13.68 -18.95
CA THR A 152 -5.66 13.21 -20.32
C THR A 152 -6.32 11.84 -20.29
N TRP A 153 -5.83 10.91 -19.47
CA TRP A 153 -6.46 9.61 -19.26
C TRP A 153 -7.92 9.75 -18.82
N TYR A 154 -8.18 10.54 -17.78
CA TYR A 154 -9.51 10.76 -17.26
C TYR A 154 -10.42 11.47 -18.28
N ALA A 155 -9.90 12.49 -18.98
CA ALA A 155 -10.64 13.21 -20.01
C ALA A 155 -11.08 12.27 -21.15
N CYS A 156 -10.16 11.46 -21.68
CA CYS A 156 -10.48 10.47 -22.71
C CYS A 156 -11.50 9.44 -22.21
N TRP A 157 -11.39 8.99 -20.96
CA TRP A 157 -12.34 8.06 -20.36
C TRP A 157 -13.74 8.65 -20.24
N VAL A 158 -13.87 9.88 -19.71
CA VAL A 158 -15.15 10.55 -19.55
C VAL A 158 -15.79 10.87 -20.90
N GLU A 159 -15.01 11.31 -21.89
CA GLU A 159 -15.49 11.54 -23.26
C GLU A 159 -15.99 10.24 -23.91
N TYR A 160 -15.29 9.12 -23.67
CA TYR A 160 -15.73 7.81 -24.13
C TYR A 160 -17.02 7.33 -23.43
N CYS A 161 -17.15 7.53 -22.13
CA CYS A 161 -18.39 7.26 -21.41
C CYS A 161 -19.53 8.15 -21.93
N ALA A 162 -19.27 9.43 -22.15
CA ALA A 162 -20.22 10.40 -22.67
C ALA A 162 -20.73 10.04 -24.07
N SER A 163 -19.84 9.60 -24.97
CA SER A 163 -20.22 9.22 -26.34
C SER A 163 -21.19 8.05 -26.39
N HIS A 164 -21.13 7.14 -25.41
CA HIS A 164 -22.03 5.99 -25.29
C HIS A 164 -23.32 6.30 -24.53
N ASN A 165 -23.26 7.22 -23.57
CA ASN A 165 -24.41 7.55 -22.72
C ASN A 165 -25.30 8.65 -23.31
N GLY A 166 -24.90 9.28 -24.42
CA GLY A 166 -25.61 10.41 -25.02
C GLY A 166 -25.62 11.68 -24.16
N LEU A 167 -24.92 11.65 -23.02
CA LEU A 167 -24.80 12.71 -22.03
C LEU A 167 -23.32 13.04 -21.86
N CYS A 168 -22.86 14.11 -22.51
CA CYS A 168 -21.59 14.75 -22.13
C CYS A 168 -21.73 15.29 -20.71
N GLY A 169 -20.73 15.09 -19.84
CA GLY A 169 -20.79 15.46 -18.41
C GLY A 169 -21.22 16.92 -18.14
N PHE A 170 -21.06 17.82 -19.11
CA PHE A 170 -21.59 19.19 -19.05
C PHE A 170 -23.14 19.27 -19.07
N ARG A 171 -23.82 18.31 -19.71
CA ARG A 171 -25.30 18.23 -19.77
C ARG A 171 -25.93 17.77 -18.45
N TYR A 172 -25.18 17.13 -17.54
CA TYR A 172 -25.69 16.73 -16.22
C TYR A 172 -26.01 17.96 -15.33
N ILE A 173 -25.12 18.96 -15.33
CA ILE A 173 -25.31 20.21 -14.58
C ILE A 173 -26.51 21.01 -15.14
N VAL A 174 -26.66 21.02 -16.47
CA VAL A 174 -27.78 21.70 -17.15
C VAL A 174 -29.12 21.01 -16.87
N MET A 175 -29.18 19.66 -16.86
CA MET A 175 -30.45 18.97 -16.58
C MET A 175 -30.89 19.06 -15.13
N GLN A 176 -29.97 19.16 -14.15
CA GLN A 176 -30.34 19.47 -12.76
C GLN A 176 -30.98 20.85 -12.63
N HIS A 177 -30.56 21.82 -13.45
CA HIS A 177 -31.15 23.16 -13.45
C HIS A 177 -32.50 23.24 -14.18
N GLU A 178 -32.83 22.27 -15.04
CA GLU A 178 -34.09 22.22 -15.80
C GLU A 178 -35.21 21.45 -15.06
N THR A 179 -34.90 20.76 -13.96
CA THR A 179 -35.86 20.00 -13.16
C THR A 179 -36.28 20.67 -11.83
N TYR A 180 -35.94 21.94 -11.62
CA TYR A 180 -36.45 22.76 -10.49
C TYR A 180 -37.23 23.96 -10.99
#